data_AF-A0A2V9UP94-F1
#
_entry.id   AF-A0A2V9UP94-F1
#
_cell.length_a   1.000
_cell.length_b   1.000
_cell.length_c   1.000
_cell.angle_alpha   90.00
_cell.angle_beta   90.00
_cell.angle_gamma   90.00
#
_symmetry.space_group_name_H-M   'P 1'
#
loop_
_entity.id
_entity.type
_entity.pdbx_description
1 polymer ?
#
loop_
_entity_poly.entity_id
_entity_poly.type
_entity_poly.pdbx_seq_one_letter_code
_entity_poly.pdbx_strand_id
1 'polypeptide(L)' 'MNQRRRLEDRIQDLVKKVCSTDDTDEAHQLLIQLRDDLQEHIKRLRKIAADKLLSGANLSHNRDSGN' A
#
# COMPACT_ATOMS: atom_id res chain seq x y z
N MET A 1 -11.33 7.11 -5.81
CA MET A 1 -10.40 5.98 -6.01
C MET A 1 -8.98 6.39 -6.45
N ASN A 2 -8.61 7.69 -6.43
CA ASN A 2 -7.36 8.18 -7.03
C ASN A 2 -6.11 8.15 -6.11
N GLN A 3 -6.26 7.87 -4.80
CA GLN A 3 -5.14 7.87 -3.86
C GLN A 3 -4.27 6.61 -3.89
N ARG A 4 -4.75 5.49 -4.44
CA ARG A 4 -3.96 4.25 -4.55
C ARG A 4 -2.94 4.34 -5.66
N ARG A 5 -3.38 4.69 -6.88
CA ARG A 5 -2.49 4.94 -8.02
C ARG A 5 -1.40 5.93 -7.67
N ARG A 6 -1.76 7.06 -7.04
CA ARG A 6 -0.78 8.07 -6.62
C ARG A 6 0.35 7.56 -5.71
N LEU A 7 0.11 6.58 -4.85
CA LEU A 7 1.16 6.03 -3.98
C LEU A 7 2.04 5.04 -4.76
N GLU A 8 1.44 4.19 -5.58
CA GLU A 8 2.16 3.24 -6.44
C GLU A 8 3.03 3.97 -7.49
N ASP A 9 2.49 5.03 -8.11
CA ASP A 9 3.20 5.90 -9.04
C ASP A 9 4.40 6.56 -8.35
N ARG A 10 4.21 7.07 -7.12
CA ARG A 10 5.29 7.70 -6.33
C ARG A 10 6.40 6.70 -5.97
N ILE A 11 6.03 5.48 -5.58
CA ILE A 11 7.00 4.39 -5.32
C ILE A 11 7.81 4.09 -6.59
N GLN A 12 7.16 3.96 -7.74
CA GLN A 12 7.84 3.71 -9.02
C GLN A 12 8.81 4.84 -9.38
N ASP A 13 8.40 6.10 -9.18
CA ASP A 13 9.25 7.26 -9.46
C ASP A 13 10.44 7.34 -8.51
N LEU A 14 10.26 7.03 -7.22
CA LEU A 14 11.37 6.96 -6.25
C LEU A 14 12.39 5.89 -6.65
N VAL A 15 11.93 4.70 -7.04
CA VAL A 15 12.83 3.62 -7.51
C VAL A 15 13.62 4.08 -8.74
N LYS A 16 12.97 4.70 -9.73
CA LYS A 16 13.67 5.23 -10.92
C LYS A 16 14.74 6.26 -10.53
N LYS A 17 14.43 7.17 -9.61
CA LYS A 17 15.37 8.19 -9.13
C LYS A 17 16.56 7.57 -8.41
N VAL A 18 16.34 6.60 -7.51
CA VAL A 18 17.42 5.87 -6.83
C VAL A 18 18.35 5.20 -7.84
N CYS A 19 17.81 4.57 -8.88
CA CYS A 19 18.61 3.90 -9.91
C CYS A 19 19.36 4.85 -10.85
N SER A 20 18.98 6.13 -10.87
CA SER A 20 19.53 7.11 -11.82
C SER A 20 20.42 8.16 -11.15
N THR A 21 20.49 8.19 -9.81
CA THR A 21 21.36 9.12 -9.09
C THR A 21 22.72 8.48 -8.83
N ASP A 22 23.78 9.22 -9.11
CA ASP A 22 25.15 8.87 -8.76
C ASP A 22 25.58 9.50 -7.42
N ASP A 23 24.72 10.36 -6.85
CA ASP A 23 24.93 10.99 -5.55
C ASP A 23 24.47 10.04 -4.43
N THR A 24 25.41 9.65 -3.57
CA THR A 24 25.17 8.70 -2.48
C THR A 24 24.29 9.28 -1.38
N ASP A 25 24.41 10.58 -1.09
CA ASP A 25 23.57 11.25 -0.09
C ASP A 25 22.14 11.39 -0.61
N GLU A 26 21.99 11.76 -1.89
CA GLU A 26 20.68 11.79 -2.54
C GLU A 26 20.04 10.39 -2.59
N ALA A 27 20.81 9.36 -2.99
CA ALA A 27 20.37 7.97 -2.99
C ALA A 27 19.89 7.54 -1.60
N HIS A 28 20.60 7.91 -0.54
CA HIS A 28 20.22 7.59 0.83
C HIS A 28 18.88 8.24 1.21
N GLN A 29 18.68 9.52 0.88
CA GLN A 29 17.42 10.22 1.14
C GLN A 29 16.25 9.59 0.37
N LEU A 30 16.46 9.26 -0.91
CA LEU A 30 15.46 8.61 -1.74
C LEU A 30 15.09 7.22 -1.21
N LEU A 31 16.06 6.45 -0.70
CA LEU A 31 15.82 5.15 -0.07
C LEU A 31 15.03 5.26 1.24
N ILE A 32 15.29 6.28 2.07
CA ILE A 32 14.49 6.58 3.26
C ILE A 32 13.03 6.85 2.86
N GLN A 33 12.84 7.70 1.86
CA GLN A 33 11.50 8.06 1.39
C GLN A 33 10.76 6.85 0.78
N LEU A 34 11.46 6.01 0.01
CA LEU A 34 10.92 4.78 -0.54
C LEU A 34 10.48 3.81 0.55
N ARG A 35 11.28 3.65 1.63
CA ARG A 35 10.92 2.81 2.77
C ARG A 35 9.62 3.29 3.42
N ASP A 36 9.50 4.58 3.67
CA ASP A 36 8.33 5.15 4.34
C ASP A 36 7.06 4.98 3.50
N ASP A 37 7.17 5.16 2.18
CA ASP A 37 6.08 4.93 1.22
C ASP A 37 5.64 3.46 1.16
N LEU A 38 6.60 2.52 1.16
CA LEU A 38 6.31 1.09 1.19
C LEU A 38 5.61 0.69 2.48
N GLN A 39 6.04 1.24 3.62
CA GLN A 39 5.37 1.00 4.90
C GLN A 39 3.93 1.52 4.89
N GLU A 40 3.69 2.71 4.33
CA GLU A 40 2.34 3.22 4.14
C GLU A 40 1.50 2.30 3.25
N HIS A 41 2.07 1.84 2.14
CA HIS A 41 1.39 0.94 1.21
C HIS A 41 0.99 -0.38 1.89
N ILE A 42 1.91 -0.99 2.65
CA ILE A 42 1.64 -2.22 3.41
C ILE A 42 0.52 -1.99 4.44
N LYS A 43 0.56 -0.89 5.20
CA LYS A 43 -0.50 -0.56 6.17
C LYS A 43 -1.86 -0.46 5.50
N ARG A 44 -1.94 0.20 4.34
CA ARG A 44 -3.17 0.32 3.54
C ARG A 44 -3.66 -1.04 3.05
N LEU A 45 -2.78 -1.89 2.52
CA LEU A 45 -3.14 -3.24 2.06
C LEU A 45 -3.67 -4.11 3.20
N ARG A 46 -3.02 -4.07 4.37
CA ARG A 46 -3.49 -4.78 5.58
C ARG A 46 -4.88 -4.32 6.01
N LYS A 47 -5.14 -3.00 5.99
CA LYS A 47 -6.47 -2.46 6.28
C LYS A 47 -7.52 -2.97 5.30
N ILE A 48 -7.24 -2.92 4.00
CA ILE A 48 -8.16 -3.42 2.96
C ILE A 48 -8.42 -4.92 3.14
N ALA A 49 -7.40 -5.71 3.46
CA ALA A 49 -7.56 -7.14 3.72
C ALA A 49 -8.45 -7.39 4.95
N ALA A 50 -8.23 -6.66 6.05
CA ALA A 50 -9.07 -6.74 7.24
C ALA A 50 -10.52 -6.34 6.96
N ASP A 51 -10.74 -5.23 6.25
CA ASP A 51 -12.08 -4.75 5.88
C ASP A 51 -12.82 -5.78 5.01
N LYS A 52 -12.09 -6.45 4.09
CA LYS A 52 -12.66 -7.53 3.26
C LYS A 52 -13.00 -8.79 4.06
N LEU A 53 -12.16 -9.17 5.02
CA LEU A 53 -12.44 -10.31 5.90
C LEU A 53 -13.69 -10.05 6.76
N LEU A 54 -13.81 -8.86 7.34
CA LEU A 54 -14.98 -8.45 8.12
C LEU A 54 -16.26 -8.37 7.27
N SER A 55 -16.15 -7.83 6.06
CA SER A 55 -17.29 -7.75 5.12
C SER A 55 -17.73 -9.13 4.63
N GLY A 56 -16.79 -10.07 4.44
CA GLY A 56 -17.09 -11.46 4.09
C GLY A 56 -17.73 -12.25 5.25
N ALA A 57 -17.29 -12.02 6.48
CA ALA A 57 -17.86 -12.65 7.67
C ALA A 57 -19.32 -12.24 7.92
N ASN A 58 -19.66 -10.96 7.71
CA ASN A 58 -21.03 -10.45 7.87
C ASN A 58 -22.04 -11.00 6.85
N LEU A 59 -21.59 -11.41 5.66
CA LEU A 59 -22.45 -12.02 4.65
C LEU A 59 -22.73 -13.51 4.92
N SER A 60 -21.92 -14.17 5.74
CA SER A 60 -22.09 -15.60 6.07
C SER A 60 -23.07 -15.85 7.21
N HIS A 61 -23.31 -14.87 8.10
CA HIS A 61 -24.20 -15.05 9.26
C HIS A 61 -25.68 -14.80 8.97
N ASN A 62 -26.04 -14.27 7.80
CA ASN A 62 -27.41 -13.84 7.50
C ASN A 62 -28.19 -14.82 6.61
N ARG A 63 -27.65 -16.01 6.32
CA ARG A 63 -28.30 -17.05 5.50
C ARG A 63 -28.77 -18.29 6.28
N ASP A 64 -28.56 -18.33 7.60
CA ASP A 64 -28.84 -19.51 8.44
C ASP A 64 -29.99 -19.27 9.43
N SER A 65 -31.00 -18.49 9.04
CA SER A 65 -32.22 -18.29 9.82
C SER A 65 -33.41 -18.19 8.89
N GLY A 66 -33.85 -19.34 8.38
CA GLY A 66 -34.96 -19.43 7.46
C GLY A 66 -35.27 -20.89 7.10
N ASN A 67 -35.64 -21.69 8.10
CA ASN A 67 -36.53 -22.83 7.92
C ASN A 67 -37.28 -23.16 9.21
#